data_AF-A0A2J7RIK0-F1
#
_entry.id   AF-A0A2J7RIK0-F1
#
_cell.length_a   1.000
_cell.length_b   1.000
_cell.length_c   1.000
_cell.angle_alpha   90.00
_cell.angle_beta   90.00
_cell.angle_gamma   90.00
#
_symmetry.space_group_name_H-M   'P 1'
#
loop_
_entity.id
_entity.type
_entity.pdbx_description
1 polymer ?
#
loop_
_entity_poly.entity_id
_entity_poly.type
_entity_poly.pdbx_seq_one_letter_code
_entity_poly.pdbx_strand_id
1 'polypeptide(L)'
;MQVRIKQMGPNTTGVNGLALKKSETQVLRHGDRLEILLGQYVHRVEFEPPPSVDKLRTERDGKKRKLDEASRVNKKLCDESLNMDVDEPSSESKWETIDNGKLLIYTAKHVVAQPKIAAYDLDGTIITTQSGNVFPKDCNDWKISFSEVPGKLKKLHNDGYKIVFMTNQAGIGRGSTNVEDFKAKVVRIVNKLGVPVQTFISTGKGIYRKPAPGMWNALVGKVCY
;
A
#
# COMPACT_ATOMS: atom_id res chain seq x y z
N MET A 1 17.26 18.53 -23.03
CA MET A 1 17.61 17.47 -22.05
C MET A 1 16.79 16.22 -22.36
N GLN A 2 17.33 15.04 -22.07
CA GLN A 2 16.66 13.76 -22.35
C GLN A 2 16.95 12.74 -21.24
N VAL A 3 16.00 11.83 -20.98
CA VAL A 3 16.14 10.69 -20.05
C VAL A 3 16.00 9.41 -20.85
N ARG A 4 16.82 8.41 -20.53
CA ARG A 4 16.69 7.05 -21.09
C ARG A 4 15.95 6.17 -20.10
N ILE A 5 14.91 5.50 -20.57
CA ILE A 5 14.15 4.55 -19.76
C ILE A 5 14.23 3.16 -20.38
N LYS A 6 14.21 2.14 -19.53
CA LYS A 6 14.15 0.74 -19.94
C LYS A 6 13.17 0.01 -19.03
N GLN A 7 12.22 -0.70 -19.63
CA GLN A 7 11.31 -1.56 -18.87
C GLN A 7 12.05 -2.80 -18.39
N MET A 8 12.16 -2.96 -17.07
CA MET A 8 12.80 -4.14 -16.44
C MET A 8 11.78 -5.20 -16.01
N GLY A 9 10.55 -4.79 -15.70
CA GLY A 9 9.50 -5.66 -15.16
C GLY A 9 8.64 -6.36 -16.23
N PRO A 10 7.81 -7.34 -15.82
CA PRO A 10 6.94 -8.08 -16.73
C PRO A 10 5.74 -7.27 -17.23
N ASN A 11 5.36 -6.21 -16.52
CA ASN A 11 4.18 -5.42 -16.84
C ASN A 11 4.46 -4.39 -17.93
N THR A 12 3.59 -4.32 -18.95
CA THR A 12 3.72 -3.40 -20.08
C THR A 12 3.71 -1.94 -19.63
N THR A 13 4.80 -1.22 -19.89
CA THR A 13 4.93 0.22 -19.68
C THR A 13 4.59 0.96 -20.97
N GLY A 14 3.98 2.14 -20.88
CA GLY A 14 3.65 2.98 -22.02
C GLY A 14 4.41 4.31 -22.05
N VAL A 15 4.59 4.88 -23.23
CA VAL A 15 5.05 6.25 -23.43
C VAL A 15 4.12 6.94 -24.41
N ASN A 16 3.52 8.06 -24.00
CA ASN A 16 2.58 8.84 -24.82
C ASN A 16 1.42 8.02 -25.41
N GLY A 17 0.93 7.00 -24.69
CA GLY A 17 -0.14 6.08 -25.10
C GLY A 17 0.34 4.84 -25.87
N LEU A 18 1.64 4.69 -26.11
CA LEU A 18 2.21 3.60 -26.89
C LEU A 18 2.97 2.62 -26.01
N ALA A 19 2.71 1.32 -26.16
CA ALA A 19 3.41 0.28 -25.41
C ALA A 19 4.91 0.22 -25.76
N LEU A 20 5.76 0.12 -24.74
CA LEU A 20 7.18 -0.13 -24.90
C LEU A 20 7.44 -1.61 -25.23
N LYS A 21 8.42 -1.85 -26.10
CA LYS A 21 8.95 -3.20 -26.31
C LYS A 21 9.85 -3.59 -25.13
N LYS A 22 9.65 -4.81 -24.65
CA LYS A 22 10.42 -5.38 -23.53
C LYS A 22 11.91 -5.33 -23.84
N SER A 23 12.71 -4.83 -22.89
CA SER A 23 14.16 -4.67 -22.97
C SER A 23 14.70 -3.60 -23.93
N GLU A 24 13.85 -2.88 -24.66
CA GLU A 24 14.28 -1.75 -25.49
C GLU A 24 14.45 -0.48 -24.62
N THR A 25 15.47 0.32 -24.93
CA THR A 25 15.71 1.59 -24.24
C THR A 25 15.05 2.71 -25.02
N GLN A 26 14.08 3.40 -24.43
CA GLN A 26 13.39 4.53 -25.03
C GLN A 26 13.95 5.85 -24.48
N VAL A 27 14.04 6.86 -25.34
CA VAL A 27 14.44 8.21 -24.95
C VAL A 27 13.20 9.07 -24.73
N LEU A 28 13.09 9.70 -23.56
CA LEU A 28 12.04 10.63 -23.20
C LEU A 28 12.61 12.05 -23.09
N ARG A 29 11.80 13.03 -23.48
CA ARG A 29 12.10 14.46 -23.49
C ARG A 29 11.18 15.21 -22.52
N HIS A 30 11.48 16.49 -22.31
CA HIS A 30 10.63 17.37 -21.50
C HIS A 30 9.20 17.34 -22.04
N GLY A 31 8.24 17.05 -21.17
CA GLY A 31 6.82 16.98 -21.48
C GLY A 31 6.29 15.61 -21.92
N ASP A 32 7.16 14.62 -22.17
CA ASP A 32 6.71 13.26 -22.47
C ASP A 32 5.98 12.63 -21.28
N ARG A 33 4.98 11.79 -21.58
CA ARG A 33 4.19 11.06 -20.59
C ARG A 33 4.69 9.62 -20.49
N LEU A 34 5.13 9.23 -19.30
CA LEU A 34 5.46 7.87 -18.93
C LEU A 34 4.28 7.23 -18.21
N GLU A 35 3.83 6.07 -18.67
CA GLU A 35 2.77 5.28 -18.07
C GLU A 35 3.38 4.03 -17.45
N ILE A 36 3.45 3.96 -16.11
CA ILE A 36 4.12 2.83 -15.42
C ILE A 36 3.49 1.50 -15.84
N LEU A 37 2.16 1.49 -15.97
CA LEU A 37 1.39 0.46 -16.65
C LEU A 37 0.65 1.13 -17.80
N LEU A 38 0.62 0.53 -18.98
CA LEU A 38 -0.08 1.10 -20.14
C LEU A 38 -1.53 1.50 -19.78
N GLY A 39 -1.85 2.78 -19.92
CA GLY A 39 -3.14 3.40 -19.58
C GLY A 39 -3.33 3.77 -18.10
N GLN A 40 -2.34 3.55 -17.22
CA GLN A 40 -2.44 3.81 -15.78
C GLN A 40 -1.16 4.46 -15.22
N TYR A 41 -1.29 5.16 -14.09
CA TYR A 41 -0.16 5.79 -13.37
C TYR A 41 0.71 6.67 -14.28
N VAL A 42 0.10 7.71 -14.86
CA VAL A 42 0.73 8.62 -15.81
C VAL A 42 1.62 9.62 -15.07
N HIS A 43 2.88 9.73 -15.47
CA HIS A 43 3.85 10.70 -14.99
C HIS A 43 4.40 11.53 -16.16
N ARG A 44 4.69 12.81 -15.92
CA ARG A 44 5.27 13.71 -16.91
C ARG A 44 6.77 13.88 -16.65
N VAL A 45 7.57 13.81 -17.70
CA VAL A 45 9.01 14.09 -17.61
C VAL A 45 9.21 15.61 -17.61
N GLU A 46 9.72 16.13 -16.49
CA GLU A 46 10.02 17.55 -16.33
C GLU A 46 11.52 17.73 -16.05
N PHE A 47 12.08 18.80 -16.60
CA PHE A 47 13.47 19.19 -16.43
C PHE A 47 13.46 20.61 -15.90
N GLU A 48 14.23 20.88 -14.85
CA GLU A 48 14.40 22.20 -14.28
C GLU A 48 15.89 22.59 -14.35
N PRO A 49 16.24 23.70 -15.02
CA PRO A 49 15.36 24.57 -15.80
C PRO A 49 14.82 23.86 -17.07
N PRO A 50 13.64 24.24 -17.57
CA PRO A 50 13.10 23.67 -18.79
C PRO A 50 14.04 23.97 -19.97
N PRO A 51 14.24 23.02 -20.90
CA PRO A 51 15.09 23.25 -22.06
C PRO A 51 14.55 24.40 -22.94
N SER A 52 15.45 25.23 -23.47
CA SER A 52 15.12 26.30 -24.41
C SER A 52 14.36 25.74 -25.61
N VAL A 53 13.16 26.25 -25.85
CA VAL A 53 12.26 25.75 -26.89
C VAL A 53 12.77 26.20 -28.26
N ASP A 54 13.40 25.30 -29.02
CA ASP A 54 13.66 25.56 -30.44
C ASP A 54 12.34 25.51 -31.21
N LYS A 55 11.95 26.69 -31.73
CA LYS A 55 10.78 26.89 -32.58
C LYS A 55 11.02 26.24 -33.94
N LEU A 56 10.61 25.00 -34.15
CA LEU A 56 10.29 24.50 -35.49
C LEU A 56 9.37 23.27 -35.43
N ARG A 57 8.18 23.47 -36.02
CA ARG A 57 7.19 22.51 -36.54
C ARG A 57 5.96 22.18 -35.67
N THR A 58 4.99 23.09 -35.74
CA THR A 58 3.61 22.85 -36.23
C THR A 58 3.61 21.92 -37.46
N GLU A 59 2.66 21.03 -37.77
CA GLU A 59 1.22 20.90 -37.53
C GLU A 59 0.75 19.50 -37.97
N ARG A 60 -0.35 18.98 -37.40
CA ARG A 60 -1.50 18.30 -38.05
C ARG A 60 -2.35 17.59 -36.98
N ASP A 61 -3.36 18.26 -36.40
CA ASP A 61 -4.79 18.31 -36.84
C ASP A 61 -5.61 17.20 -36.12
N GLY A 62 -6.72 17.41 -35.40
CA GLY A 62 -7.48 18.60 -35.03
C GLY A 62 -8.68 18.24 -34.12
N LYS A 63 -9.08 19.20 -33.26
CA LYS A 63 -10.47 19.59 -32.81
C LYS A 63 -11.41 18.50 -32.26
N LYS A 64 -12.05 18.59 -31.08
CA LYS A 64 -12.83 19.63 -30.35
C LYS A 64 -13.27 18.94 -29.02
N ARG A 65 -13.58 19.55 -27.85
CA ARG A 65 -14.23 20.82 -27.50
C ARG A 65 -14.19 21.02 -25.96
N LYS A 66 -13.87 22.26 -25.55
CA LYS A 66 -14.20 23.07 -24.34
C LYS A 66 -14.10 22.52 -22.89
N LEU A 67 -13.30 23.26 -22.11
CA LEU A 67 -13.48 23.50 -20.67
C LEU A 67 -14.73 24.38 -20.44
N ASP A 68 -15.35 24.22 -19.27
CA ASP A 68 -15.92 25.35 -18.53
C ASP A 68 -15.20 25.48 -17.18
N GLU A 69 -15.00 26.74 -16.81
CA GLU A 69 -14.16 27.29 -15.76
C GLU A 69 -15.02 27.74 -14.57
N ALA A 70 -14.34 28.11 -13.47
CA ALA A 70 -14.83 28.85 -12.30
C ALA A 70 -15.55 28.01 -11.21
N SER A 71 -15.28 28.15 -9.91
CA SER A 71 -14.41 29.09 -9.18
C SER A 71 -14.34 28.75 -7.68
N ARG A 72 -13.29 29.27 -7.03
CA ARG A 72 -13.23 29.85 -5.66
C ARG A 72 -13.36 28.92 -4.44
N VAL A 73 -12.19 28.65 -3.85
CA VAL A 73 -11.78 28.89 -2.44
C VAL A 73 -12.92 28.98 -1.41
N ASN A 74 -12.89 28.09 -0.40
CA ASN A 74 -12.94 28.55 0.98
C ASN A 74 -12.27 27.60 1.97
N LYS A 75 -11.25 28.18 2.61
CA LYS A 75 -10.58 27.76 3.84
C LYS A 75 -11.59 27.88 4.98
N LYS A 76 -11.99 26.77 5.62
CA LYS A 76 -12.59 26.82 6.94
C LYS A 76 -12.22 25.59 7.75
N LEU A 77 -11.70 25.88 8.94
CA LEU A 77 -11.36 24.98 10.03
C LEU A 77 -12.58 24.23 10.55
N CYS A 78 -12.35 22.99 10.99
CA CYS A 78 -12.87 22.36 12.20
C CYS A 78 -11.91 21.18 12.48
N ASP A 79 -10.97 21.28 13.41
CA ASP A 79 -11.16 21.11 14.85
C ASP A 79 -12.45 20.36 15.22
N GLU A 80 -12.39 19.04 15.05
CA GLU A 80 -13.23 18.11 15.79
C GLU A 80 -12.31 17.32 16.71
N SER A 81 -12.36 17.66 17.99
CA SER A 81 -11.81 16.87 19.08
C SER A 81 -12.47 15.48 19.04
N LEU A 82 -11.75 14.50 18.50
CA LEU A 82 -12.11 13.10 18.65
C LEU A 82 -11.93 12.74 20.12
N ASN A 83 -13.06 12.56 20.82
CA ASN A 83 -13.10 11.88 22.10
C ASN A 83 -12.55 10.48 21.90
N MET A 84 -11.29 10.29 22.26
CA MET A 84 -10.71 8.97 22.36
C MET A 84 -11.19 8.38 23.67
N ASP A 85 -12.20 7.52 23.58
CA ASP A 85 -12.44 6.53 24.63
C ASP A 85 -11.14 5.75 24.79
N VAL A 86 -10.51 5.91 25.95
CA VAL A 86 -9.27 5.21 26.29
C VAL A 86 -9.68 3.77 26.56
N ASP A 87 -9.70 2.96 25.50
CA ASP A 87 -9.94 1.53 25.60
C ASP A 87 -8.86 0.91 26.50
N GLU A 88 -9.27 0.37 27.64
CA GLU A 88 -8.38 -0.37 28.53
C GLU A 88 -7.71 -1.52 27.76
N PRO A 89 -6.40 -1.76 27.94
CA PRO A 89 -5.68 -2.80 27.23
C PRO A 89 -6.32 -4.17 27.46
N SER A 90 -6.85 -4.78 26.40
CA SER A 90 -7.41 -6.12 26.47
C SER A 90 -6.36 -7.13 26.96
N SER A 91 -6.74 -7.94 27.96
CA SER A 91 -5.90 -8.97 28.56
C SER A 91 -5.68 -10.18 27.65
N GLU A 92 -6.51 -10.34 26.62
CA GLU A 92 -6.49 -11.47 25.70
C GLU A 92 -6.35 -11.03 24.24
N SER A 93 -5.89 -11.95 23.38
CA SER A 93 -5.83 -11.70 21.94
C SER A 93 -7.11 -12.17 21.26
N LYS A 94 -7.60 -11.42 20.28
CA LYS A 94 -8.88 -11.69 19.60
C LYS A 94 -8.69 -11.88 18.10
N TRP A 95 -9.43 -12.82 17.53
CA TRP A 95 -9.63 -12.94 16.09
C TRP A 95 -11.06 -12.56 15.72
N GLU A 96 -11.21 -11.78 14.65
CA GLU A 96 -12.49 -11.34 14.12
C GLU A 96 -12.57 -11.64 12.62
N THR A 97 -13.78 -11.97 12.17
CA THR A 97 -14.06 -12.31 10.77
C THR A 97 -15.18 -11.39 10.29
N ILE A 98 -14.88 -10.57 9.28
CA ILE A 98 -15.78 -9.56 8.75
C ILE A 98 -16.17 -9.95 7.31
N ASP A 99 -17.42 -9.63 6.93
CA ASP A 99 -17.99 -9.85 5.61
C ASP A 99 -17.76 -11.27 5.07
N ASN A 100 -18.19 -12.27 5.84
CA ASN A 100 -18.07 -13.69 5.52
C ASN A 100 -16.62 -14.10 5.18
N GLY A 101 -15.65 -13.57 5.92
CA GLY A 101 -14.25 -13.92 5.78
C GLY A 101 -13.50 -13.14 4.72
N LYS A 102 -14.07 -12.08 4.12
CA LYS A 102 -13.34 -11.18 3.22
C LYS A 102 -12.27 -10.36 3.92
N LEU A 103 -12.44 -10.12 5.22
CA LEU A 103 -11.46 -9.48 6.09
C LEU A 103 -11.32 -10.28 7.39
N LEU A 104 -10.09 -10.62 7.75
CA LEU A 104 -9.76 -11.17 9.07
C LEU A 104 -8.99 -10.10 9.85
N ILE A 105 -9.28 -9.96 11.13
CA ILE A 105 -8.60 -9.03 12.03
C ILE A 105 -8.05 -9.82 13.21
N TYR A 106 -6.77 -9.65 13.50
CA TYR A 106 -6.14 -10.11 14.73
C TYR A 106 -5.77 -8.92 15.59
N THR A 107 -6.24 -8.90 16.82
CA THR A 107 -5.88 -7.89 17.81
C THR A 107 -5.10 -8.60 18.92
N ALA A 108 -3.79 -8.34 19.00
CA ALA A 108 -2.96 -8.89 20.07
C ALA A 108 -3.35 -8.30 21.43
N LYS A 109 -3.05 -9.04 22.51
CA LYS A 109 -3.16 -8.51 23.88
C LYS A 109 -2.39 -7.19 24.03
N HIS A 110 -2.91 -6.31 24.88
CA HIS A 110 -2.34 -4.98 25.15
C HIS A 110 -2.31 -4.01 23.95
N VAL A 111 -3.01 -4.30 22.86
CA VAL A 111 -3.26 -3.28 21.83
C VAL A 111 -4.26 -2.28 22.40
N VAL A 112 -3.91 -1.00 22.32
CA VAL A 112 -4.73 0.13 22.76
C VAL A 112 -4.97 1.06 21.58
N ALA A 113 -6.12 1.73 21.54
CA ALA A 113 -6.38 2.78 20.56
C ALA A 113 -5.37 3.94 20.75
N GLN A 114 -4.81 4.45 19.64
CA GLN A 114 -3.89 5.58 19.68
C GLN A 114 -4.23 6.56 18.56
N PRO A 115 -4.03 7.88 18.76
CA PRO A 115 -4.26 8.87 17.71
C PRO A 115 -3.23 8.77 16.59
N LYS A 116 -2.06 8.21 16.88
CA LYS A 116 -0.98 7.96 15.91
C LYS A 116 -0.96 6.49 15.53
N ILE A 117 -0.91 6.22 14.23
CA ILE A 117 -0.93 4.86 13.68
C ILE A 117 0.32 4.68 12.81
N ALA A 118 1.08 3.63 13.08
CA ALA A 118 2.16 3.17 12.22
C ALA A 118 1.70 1.88 11.53
N ALA A 119 1.23 2.01 10.29
CA ALA A 119 0.69 0.90 9.50
C ALA A 119 1.69 0.38 8.47
N TYR A 120 1.88 -0.93 8.41
CA TYR A 120 2.85 -1.58 7.51
C TYR A 120 2.23 -2.70 6.69
N ASP A 121 2.80 -2.96 5.52
CA ASP A 121 2.60 -4.26 4.86
C ASP A 121 3.31 -5.38 5.63
N LEU A 122 2.95 -6.63 5.37
CA LEU A 122 3.55 -7.79 6.04
C LEU A 122 4.70 -8.41 5.23
N ASP A 123 4.37 -9.07 4.12
CA ASP A 123 5.32 -9.79 3.28
C ASP A 123 6.17 -8.80 2.45
N GLY A 124 7.49 -8.95 2.45
CA GLY A 124 8.44 -8.03 1.83
C GLY A 124 8.72 -6.76 2.64
N THR A 125 8.04 -6.54 3.78
CA THR A 125 8.25 -5.37 4.66
C THR A 125 8.70 -5.81 6.05
N ILE A 126 7.81 -6.46 6.82
CA ILE A 126 8.13 -6.94 8.18
C ILE A 126 8.83 -8.29 8.11
N ILE A 127 8.37 -9.16 7.23
CA ILE A 127 8.95 -10.48 7.00
C ILE A 127 9.31 -10.69 5.53
N THR A 128 10.27 -11.57 5.30
CA THR A 128 10.62 -12.10 3.98
C THR A 128 10.75 -13.62 4.07
N THR A 129 10.79 -14.32 2.95
CA THR A 129 11.00 -15.78 2.94
C THR A 129 12.39 -16.10 3.49
N GLN A 130 12.48 -17.16 4.29
CA GLN A 130 13.78 -17.64 4.75
C GLN A 130 14.51 -18.34 3.60
N SER A 131 13.76 -19.01 2.73
CA SER A 131 14.26 -19.72 1.54
C SER A 131 14.80 -18.81 0.44
N GLY A 132 14.43 -17.53 0.42
CA GLY A 132 14.77 -16.58 -0.65
C GLY A 132 13.84 -16.65 -1.87
N ASN A 133 12.81 -17.50 -1.83
CA ASN A 133 11.79 -17.56 -2.87
C ASN A 133 10.90 -16.31 -2.87
N VAL A 134 10.27 -16.01 -4.00
CA VAL A 134 9.26 -14.95 -4.09
C VAL A 134 8.01 -15.29 -3.26
N PHE A 135 7.64 -16.57 -3.20
CA PHE A 135 6.52 -17.08 -2.40
C PHE A 135 7.02 -18.10 -1.36
N PRO A 136 6.45 -18.11 -0.14
CA PRO A 136 6.84 -19.04 0.90
C PRO A 136 6.49 -20.48 0.51
N LYS A 137 7.34 -21.44 0.88
CA LYS A 137 7.09 -22.88 0.68
C LYS A 137 5.99 -23.41 1.61
N ASP A 138 5.97 -22.90 2.84
CA ASP A 138 5.05 -23.31 3.90
C ASP A 138 4.84 -22.18 4.93
N CYS A 139 4.10 -22.45 6.01
CA CYS A 139 3.79 -21.48 7.06
C CYS A 139 4.97 -21.12 7.98
N ASN A 140 6.11 -21.81 7.84
CA ASN A 140 7.34 -21.59 8.60
C ASN A 140 8.43 -20.91 7.76
N ASP A 141 8.29 -20.85 6.43
CA ASP A 141 9.21 -20.16 5.52
C ASP A 141 9.09 -18.63 5.60
N TRP A 142 9.49 -18.08 6.74
CA TRP A 142 9.60 -16.64 6.96
C TRP A 142 10.70 -16.31 7.96
N LYS A 143 11.29 -15.13 7.79
CA LYS A 143 12.18 -14.48 8.74
C LYS A 143 11.87 -12.99 8.78
N ILE A 144 12.28 -12.30 9.83
CA ILE A 144 12.21 -10.84 9.87
C ILE A 144 13.06 -10.27 8.72
N SER A 145 12.51 -9.31 7.95
CA SER A 145 13.18 -8.78 6.75
C SER A 145 14.53 -8.13 7.05
N PHE A 146 14.59 -7.35 8.13
CA PHE A 146 15.79 -6.64 8.57
C PHE A 146 15.91 -6.74 10.10
N SER A 147 17.13 -6.86 10.61
CA SER A 147 17.38 -7.03 12.05
C SER A 147 16.89 -5.83 12.88
N GLU A 148 16.74 -4.66 12.27
CA GLU A 148 16.30 -3.41 12.90
C GLU A 148 14.78 -3.32 13.07
N VAL A 149 13.99 -4.13 12.35
CA VAL A 149 12.52 -4.06 12.38
C VAL A 149 11.95 -4.12 13.81
N PRO A 150 12.32 -5.10 14.66
CA PRO A 150 11.77 -5.18 16.01
C PRO A 150 12.12 -3.95 16.85
N GLY A 151 13.36 -3.43 16.72
CA GLY A 151 13.81 -2.24 17.44
C GLY A 151 13.03 -0.99 17.03
N LYS A 152 12.80 -0.80 15.73
CA LYS A 152 12.03 0.34 15.21
C LYS A 152 10.56 0.29 15.62
N LEU A 153 9.93 -0.88 15.58
CA LEU A 153 8.54 -1.03 16.00
C LEU A 153 8.37 -0.77 17.51
N LYS A 154 9.30 -1.27 18.35
CA LYS A 154 9.31 -0.98 19.79
C LYS A 154 9.45 0.51 20.06
N LYS A 155 10.35 1.19 19.36
CA LYS A 155 10.53 2.64 19.48
C LYS A 155 9.24 3.38 19.13
N LEU A 156 8.63 3.08 17.99
CA LEU A 156 7.37 3.72 17.57
C LEU A 156 6.24 3.46 18.57
N HIS A 157 6.12 2.25 19.08
CA HIS A 157 5.14 1.92 20.12
C HIS A 157 5.36 2.78 21.38
N ASN A 158 6.61 2.92 21.84
CA ASN A 158 6.95 3.77 22.98
C ASN A 158 6.73 5.26 22.70
N ASP A 159 6.84 5.69 21.43
CA ASP A 159 6.54 7.06 20.98
C ASP A 159 5.03 7.32 20.80
N GLY A 160 4.17 6.38 21.23
CA GLY A 160 2.72 6.51 21.25
C GLY A 160 2.02 6.12 19.94
N TYR A 161 2.67 5.33 19.08
CA TYR A 161 2.03 4.80 17.86
C TYR A 161 1.38 3.45 18.13
N LYS A 162 0.12 3.30 17.70
CA LYS A 162 -0.49 1.98 17.49
C LYS A 162 0.16 1.32 16.29
N ILE A 163 0.71 0.12 16.49
CA ILE A 163 1.34 -0.66 15.41
C ILE A 163 0.27 -1.50 14.71
N VAL A 164 0.16 -1.34 13.39
CA VAL A 164 -0.84 -2.03 12.57
C VAL A 164 -0.18 -2.70 11.38
N PHE A 165 -0.58 -3.93 11.07
CA PHE A 165 -0.23 -4.60 9.82
C PHE A 165 -1.45 -4.71 8.91
N MET A 166 -1.28 -4.49 7.61
CA MET A 166 -2.33 -4.61 6.61
C MET A 166 -1.81 -5.42 5.43
N THR A 167 -2.36 -6.61 5.18
CA THR A 167 -1.81 -7.56 4.19
C THR A 167 -2.86 -8.13 3.24
N ASN A 168 -2.45 -8.38 1.99
CA ASN A 168 -3.27 -8.96 0.93
C ASN A 168 -2.98 -10.46 0.78
N GLN A 169 -3.87 -11.33 1.27
CA GLN A 169 -3.72 -12.79 1.30
C GLN A 169 -4.77 -13.49 0.44
N ALA A 170 -4.73 -13.24 -0.88
CA ALA A 170 -5.67 -13.83 -1.82
C ALA A 170 -5.63 -15.36 -1.87
N GLY A 171 -4.54 -15.98 -1.42
CA GLY A 171 -4.43 -17.43 -1.33
C GLY A 171 -5.43 -18.05 -0.36
N ILE A 172 -5.82 -17.33 0.70
CA ILE A 172 -6.81 -17.78 1.67
C ILE A 172 -8.19 -17.90 1.02
N GLY A 173 -8.67 -16.84 0.36
CA GLY A 173 -9.97 -16.87 -0.31
C GLY A 173 -10.02 -17.77 -1.54
N ARG A 174 -8.86 -18.15 -2.10
CA ARG A 174 -8.74 -19.15 -3.18
C ARG A 174 -8.62 -20.59 -2.68
N GLY A 175 -8.41 -20.79 -1.38
CA GLY A 175 -8.15 -22.12 -0.79
C GLY A 175 -6.74 -22.67 -1.02
N SER A 176 -5.84 -21.91 -1.66
CA SER A 176 -4.43 -22.32 -1.85
C SER A 176 -3.56 -22.07 -0.61
N THR A 177 -4.10 -21.42 0.41
CA THR A 177 -3.42 -21.15 1.68
C THR A 177 -4.39 -21.49 2.82
N ASN A 178 -3.99 -22.38 3.71
CA ASN A 178 -4.78 -22.72 4.89
C ASN A 178 -4.86 -21.51 5.83
N VAL A 179 -6.09 -21.14 6.20
CA VAL A 179 -6.37 -19.96 7.03
C VAL A 179 -5.81 -20.11 8.45
N GLU A 180 -5.91 -21.28 9.05
CA GLU A 180 -5.45 -21.53 10.42
C GLU A 180 -3.93 -21.54 10.52
N ASP A 181 -3.24 -22.08 9.50
CA ASP A 181 -1.78 -21.97 9.39
C ASP A 181 -1.33 -20.52 9.25
N PHE A 182 -2.05 -19.72 8.48
CA PHE A 182 -1.76 -18.30 8.33
C PHE A 182 -2.01 -17.52 9.62
N LYS A 183 -3.11 -17.81 10.34
CA LYS A 183 -3.38 -17.22 11.67
C LYS A 183 -2.25 -17.57 12.65
N ALA A 184 -1.82 -18.83 12.70
CA ALA A 184 -0.72 -19.25 13.54
C ALA A 184 0.60 -18.55 13.16
N LYS A 185 0.87 -18.37 11.86
CA LYS A 185 2.01 -17.59 11.36
C LYS A 185 1.98 -16.15 11.89
N VAL A 186 0.83 -15.46 11.81
CA VAL A 186 0.66 -14.09 12.34
C VAL A 186 0.99 -14.03 13.83
N VAL A 187 0.45 -14.95 14.64
CA VAL A 187 0.72 -15.01 16.08
C VAL A 187 2.22 -15.20 16.36
N ARG A 188 2.89 -16.11 15.63
CA ARG A 188 4.34 -16.32 15.78
C ARG A 188 5.15 -15.08 15.43
N ILE A 189 4.76 -14.34 14.39
CA ILE A 189 5.41 -13.09 13.99
C ILE A 189 5.26 -12.03 15.09
N VAL A 190 4.04 -11.80 15.57
CA VAL A 190 3.77 -10.81 16.62
C VAL A 190 4.57 -11.14 17.90
N ASN A 191 4.58 -12.41 18.31
CA ASN A 191 5.38 -12.86 19.45
C ASN A 191 6.88 -12.63 19.24
N LYS A 192 7.39 -12.87 18.03
CA LYS A 192 8.81 -12.65 17.68
C LYS A 192 9.20 -11.18 17.70
N LEU A 193 8.29 -10.28 17.31
CA LEU A 193 8.51 -8.84 17.33
C LEU A 193 8.48 -8.27 18.76
N GLY A 194 7.66 -8.86 19.64
CA GLY A 194 7.56 -8.46 21.04
C GLY A 194 6.97 -7.07 21.22
N VAL A 195 6.00 -6.71 20.39
CA VAL A 195 5.18 -5.49 20.49
C VAL A 195 3.71 -5.82 20.24
N PRO A 196 2.75 -5.15 20.89
CA PRO A 196 1.33 -5.30 20.56
C PRO A 196 1.05 -4.84 19.13
N VAL A 197 0.40 -5.68 18.33
CA VAL A 197 0.08 -5.40 16.92
C VAL A 197 -1.37 -5.75 16.63
N GLN A 198 -2.05 -4.90 15.86
CA GLN A 198 -3.30 -5.25 15.21
C GLN A 198 -3.06 -5.58 13.72
N THR A 199 -3.52 -6.73 13.24
CA THR A 199 -3.26 -7.18 11.86
C THR A 199 -4.58 -7.33 11.09
N PHE A 200 -4.68 -6.66 9.95
CA PHE A 200 -5.81 -6.71 9.02
C PHE A 200 -5.40 -7.51 7.77
N ILE A 201 -6.23 -8.47 7.38
CA ILE A 201 -5.91 -9.45 6.34
C ILE A 201 -7.06 -9.50 5.34
N SER A 202 -6.82 -8.98 4.14
CA SER A 202 -7.75 -9.15 3.02
C SER A 202 -7.57 -10.52 2.39
N THR A 203 -8.62 -11.33 2.34
CA THR A 203 -8.54 -12.72 1.86
C THR A 203 -8.81 -12.88 0.36
N GLY A 204 -9.20 -11.80 -0.34
CA GLY A 204 -9.68 -11.90 -1.72
C GLY A 204 -9.64 -10.57 -2.48
N LYS A 205 -10.47 -10.48 -3.54
CA LYS A 205 -10.75 -9.22 -4.24
C LYS A 205 -11.85 -8.46 -3.48
N GLY A 206 -11.88 -7.14 -3.62
CA GLY A 206 -12.92 -6.28 -3.05
C GLY A 206 -12.37 -5.07 -2.32
N ILE A 207 -13.22 -4.41 -1.52
CA ILE A 207 -12.92 -3.13 -0.86
C ILE A 207 -11.76 -3.22 0.15
N TYR A 208 -11.53 -4.39 0.74
CA TYR A 208 -10.44 -4.60 1.70
C TYR A 208 -9.08 -4.83 1.02
N ARG A 209 -9.05 -5.16 -0.27
CA ARG A 209 -7.79 -5.47 -0.95
C ARG A 209 -7.05 -4.18 -1.32
N LYS A 210 -5.85 -3.99 -0.79
CA LYS A 210 -4.98 -2.87 -1.19
C LYS A 210 -4.80 -2.87 -2.71
N PRO A 211 -4.89 -1.71 -3.39
CA PRO A 211 -4.81 -0.34 -2.84
C PRO A 211 -6.15 0.25 -2.34
N ALA A 212 -7.26 -0.48 -2.33
CA ALA A 212 -8.52 0.04 -1.80
C ALA A 212 -8.42 0.31 -0.27
N PRO A 213 -9.12 1.34 0.25
CA PRO A 213 -8.96 1.80 1.63
C PRO A 213 -9.72 0.96 2.67
N GLY A 214 -10.37 -0.15 2.29
CA GLY A 214 -11.31 -0.85 3.18
C GLY A 214 -10.71 -1.32 4.51
N MET A 215 -9.46 -1.81 4.51
CA MET A 215 -8.79 -2.19 5.78
C MET A 215 -8.52 -0.96 6.67
N TRP A 216 -8.18 0.19 6.06
CA TRP A 216 -7.99 1.43 6.79
C TRP A 216 -9.30 1.98 7.34
N ASN A 217 -10.34 1.95 6.52
CA ASN A 217 -11.69 2.33 6.91
C ASN A 217 -12.22 1.48 8.08
N ALA A 218 -11.97 0.17 8.06
CA ALA A 218 -12.28 -0.73 9.18
C ALA A 218 -11.49 -0.37 10.45
N LEU A 219 -10.21 -0.02 10.33
CA LEU A 219 -9.37 0.41 11.46
C LEU A 219 -9.89 1.69 12.14
N VAL A 220 -10.34 2.67 11.36
CA VAL A 220 -10.80 3.98 11.87
C VAL A 220 -12.31 4.03 12.14
N GLY A 221 -13.01 2.90 12.06
CA GLY A 221 -14.45 2.82 12.32
C GLY A 221 -15.34 3.43 11.24
N LYS A 222 -14.80 3.77 10.06
CA LYS A 222 -15.58 4.29 8.92
C LYS A 222 -16.04 3.13 8.03
N VAL A 223 -16.98 2.31 8.50
CA VAL A 223 -17.57 1.28 7.64
C VAL A 223 -18.62 1.94 6.74
N CYS A 224 -18.23 2.23 5.49
CA CYS A 224 -19.19 2.58 4.45
C CYS A 224 -19.79 1.29 3.90
N TYR A 225 -21.06 1.04 4.20
CA TYR A 225 -21.89 0.01 3.56
C TYR A 225 -22.34 0.47 2.16
#